data_AF-A0A7C1H6F1-F1
#
_entry.id   AF-A0A7C1H6F1-F1
#
_cell.length_a   1.000
_cell.length_b   1.000
_cell.length_c   1.000
_cell.angle_alpha   90.00
_cell.angle_beta   90.00
_cell.angle_gamma   90.00
#
_symmetry.space_group_name_H-M   'P 1'
#
loop_
_entity.id
_entity.type
_entity.pdbx_description
1 polymer ?
#
loop_
_entity_poly.entity_id
_entity_poly.type
_entity_poly.pdbx_seq_one_letter_code
_entity_poly.pdbx_strand_id
1 'polypeptide(L)'
;MKRAIRFVAIGLLVLLIGGCFHLDQKAVNSEELSLILNEDGSISIKALKELTGIDVIVAASIEEEAITVGDSLLKIVTQSDEGTTRIAIVSTSSNIMEGEEIARIDGNFTTLKNLVISSSAKYLEIPSPKPQAKPPFPDGISIVDGSIDKASEGYFLVHAENVNGFAGVEITITYDPQYIIIDKSKGEQGVTPLNSFGTGLLIVQHTENSIKITTAFNSAKSVNSEYIYQIHFMASLVEGKTLIGLSGELRDANTGMIQTTFHDGEITIGGPKLIGDFDNSNKVDLPDFILFARSYGSVLGGEGEYIETYDIAPAEDKYQGVWAGIYD
;
A
#
# COMPACT_ATOMS: atom_id res chain seq x y z
N MET A 1 -29.47 -53.61 -53.58
CA MET A 1 -29.31 -52.14 -53.46
C MET A 1 -29.57 -51.57 -52.05
N LYS A 2 -30.55 -52.05 -51.26
CA LYS A 2 -30.85 -51.47 -49.92
C LYS A 2 -29.80 -51.74 -48.81
N ARG A 3 -28.96 -52.77 -48.93
CA ARG A 3 -27.89 -53.05 -47.94
C ARG A 3 -26.63 -52.20 -48.15
N ALA A 4 -26.27 -51.87 -49.39
CA ALA A 4 -25.09 -51.05 -49.70
C ALA A 4 -25.24 -49.60 -49.21
N ILE A 5 -26.45 -49.04 -49.29
CA ILE A 5 -26.74 -47.66 -48.85
C ILE A 5 -26.59 -47.50 -47.33
N ARG A 6 -26.91 -48.55 -46.54
CA ARG A 6 -26.75 -48.51 -45.08
C ARG A 6 -25.28 -48.55 -44.64
N PHE A 7 -24.42 -49.24 -45.38
CA PHE A 7 -22.98 -49.25 -45.07
C PHE A 7 -22.29 -47.93 -45.44
N VAL A 8 -22.71 -47.26 -46.52
CA VAL A 8 -22.22 -45.92 -46.86
C VAL A 8 -22.68 -44.88 -45.82
N ALA A 9 -23.92 -44.96 -45.35
CA ALA A 9 -24.44 -44.04 -44.32
C ALA A 9 -23.76 -44.24 -42.94
N ILE A 10 -23.46 -45.48 -42.55
CA ILE A 10 -22.73 -45.77 -41.31
C ILE A 10 -21.25 -45.40 -41.44
N GLY A 11 -20.64 -45.59 -42.61
CA GLY A 11 -19.27 -45.15 -42.88
C GLY A 11 -19.11 -43.62 -42.85
N LEU A 12 -20.07 -42.87 -43.37
CA LEU A 12 -20.09 -41.40 -43.28
C LEU A 12 -20.28 -40.91 -41.84
N LEU A 13 -21.09 -41.61 -41.03
CA LEU A 13 -21.30 -41.26 -39.62
C LEU A 13 -20.05 -41.51 -38.78
N VAL A 14 -19.29 -42.57 -39.05
CA VAL A 14 -18.00 -42.84 -38.35
C VAL A 14 -16.91 -41.85 -38.78
N LEU A 15 -16.91 -41.39 -40.04
CA LEU A 15 -16.01 -40.30 -40.49
C LEU A 15 -16.36 -38.94 -39.85
N LEU A 16 -17.62 -38.69 -39.48
CA LEU A 16 -18.03 -37.48 -38.75
C LEU A 16 -17.67 -37.49 -37.26
N ILE A 17 -17.47 -38.68 -36.67
CA ILE A 17 -17.08 -38.83 -35.24
C ILE A 17 -15.57 -39.06 -35.09
N GLY A 18 -14.88 -39.46 -36.17
CA GLY A 18 -13.41 -39.61 -36.25
C GLY A 18 -12.66 -38.31 -36.56
N GLY A 19 -13.37 -37.22 -36.81
CA GLY A 19 -12.76 -35.89 -36.78
C GLY A 19 -12.40 -35.57 -35.33
N CYS A 20 -11.18 -35.86 -34.91
CA CYS A 20 -10.54 -35.10 -33.85
C CYS A 20 -10.51 -33.65 -34.31
N PHE A 21 -11.59 -32.92 -34.04
CA PHE A 21 -11.59 -31.48 -34.04
C PHE A 21 -10.54 -31.10 -33.00
N HIS A 22 -9.32 -30.84 -33.47
CA HIS A 22 -8.44 -29.90 -32.80
C HIS A 22 -9.24 -28.60 -32.76
N LEU A 23 -9.99 -28.40 -31.68
CA LEU A 23 -10.40 -27.07 -31.29
C LEU A 23 -9.11 -26.37 -30.89
N ASP A 24 -8.40 -25.85 -31.89
CA ASP A 24 -7.43 -24.80 -31.69
C ASP A 24 -8.20 -23.67 -31.01
N GLN A 25 -8.00 -23.55 -29.69
CA GLN A 25 -8.55 -22.43 -28.94
C GLN A 25 -7.85 -21.18 -29.45
N LYS A 26 -8.47 -20.57 -30.48
CA LYS A 26 -8.01 -19.33 -31.07
C LYS A 26 -8.15 -18.15 -30.12
N ALA A 27 -8.92 -18.30 -29.03
CA ALA A 27 -8.98 -17.33 -27.96
C ALA A 27 -9.15 -18.00 -26.58
N VAL A 28 -8.54 -17.38 -25.56
CA VAL A 28 -8.73 -17.69 -24.14
C VAL A 28 -9.17 -16.40 -23.45
N ASN A 29 -10.34 -16.42 -22.82
CA ASN A 29 -10.91 -15.25 -22.15
C ASN A 29 -10.94 -15.48 -20.63
N SER A 30 -10.51 -14.47 -19.88
CA SER A 30 -10.84 -14.30 -18.46
C SER A 30 -12.00 -13.31 -18.31
N GLU A 31 -12.34 -12.91 -17.08
CA GLU A 31 -13.36 -11.89 -16.84
C GLU A 31 -12.93 -10.50 -17.38
N GLU A 32 -11.63 -10.24 -17.43
CA GLU A 32 -11.06 -8.91 -17.66
C GLU A 32 -10.24 -8.83 -18.95
N LEU A 33 -9.75 -9.97 -19.46
CA LEU A 33 -8.81 -10.03 -20.58
C LEU A 33 -9.19 -11.10 -21.60
N SER A 34 -8.80 -10.86 -22.86
CA SER A 34 -8.90 -11.82 -23.96
C SER A 34 -7.54 -12.00 -24.61
N LEU A 35 -7.03 -13.23 -24.65
CA LEU A 35 -5.84 -13.59 -25.40
C LEU A 35 -6.25 -14.29 -26.69
N ILE A 36 -5.75 -13.84 -27.84
CA ILE A 36 -6.17 -14.26 -29.17
C ILE A 36 -4.95 -14.75 -29.95
N LEU A 37 -5.00 -15.98 -30.46
CA LEU A 37 -3.99 -16.52 -31.37
C LEU A 37 -4.28 -16.06 -32.80
N ASN A 38 -3.36 -15.27 -33.35
CA ASN A 38 -3.44 -14.73 -34.69
C ASN A 38 -3.00 -15.76 -35.73
N GLU A 39 -3.38 -15.55 -36.99
CA GLU A 39 -3.06 -16.48 -38.09
C GLU A 39 -1.57 -16.57 -38.40
N ASP A 40 -0.79 -15.54 -38.04
CA ASP A 40 0.66 -15.50 -38.17
C ASP A 40 1.41 -16.17 -37.01
N GLY A 41 0.69 -16.74 -36.04
CA GLY A 41 1.26 -17.40 -34.88
C GLY A 41 1.57 -16.47 -33.69
N SER A 42 1.29 -15.16 -33.80
CA SER A 42 1.41 -14.21 -32.68
C SER A 42 0.19 -14.27 -31.75
N ILE A 43 0.31 -13.69 -30.56
CA ILE A 43 -0.77 -13.60 -29.58
C ILE A 43 -1.08 -12.14 -29.29
N SER A 44 -2.34 -11.74 -29.44
CA SER A 44 -2.84 -10.43 -29.02
C SER A 44 -3.53 -10.53 -27.66
N ILE A 45 -3.25 -9.59 -26.76
CA ILE A 45 -3.91 -9.42 -25.45
C ILE A 45 -4.83 -8.21 -25.53
N LYS A 46 -6.12 -8.39 -25.23
CA LYS A 46 -7.14 -7.33 -25.28
C LYS A 46 -7.85 -7.15 -23.95
N ALA A 47 -8.20 -5.91 -23.65
CA ALA A 47 -9.03 -5.56 -22.50
C ALA A 47 -10.50 -5.88 -22.77
N LEU A 48 -11.17 -6.53 -21.81
CA LEU A 48 -12.62 -6.76 -21.84
C LEU A 48 -13.40 -5.81 -20.93
N LYS A 49 -12.71 -4.98 -20.15
CA LYS A 49 -13.25 -3.91 -19.30
C LYS A 49 -12.26 -2.75 -19.26
N GLU A 50 -12.63 -1.63 -18.63
CA GLU A 50 -11.69 -0.56 -18.32
C GLU A 50 -10.71 -0.99 -17.22
N LEU A 51 -9.41 -0.81 -17.45
CA LEU A 51 -8.33 -1.32 -16.60
C LEU A 51 -7.22 -0.29 -16.41
N THR A 52 -6.48 -0.38 -15.32
CA THR A 52 -5.29 0.46 -15.10
C THR A 52 -4.00 -0.27 -15.51
N GLY A 53 -3.97 -1.60 -15.32
CA GLY A 53 -2.89 -2.47 -15.78
C GLY A 53 -3.23 -3.95 -15.64
N ILE A 54 -2.34 -4.80 -16.16
CA ILE A 54 -2.49 -6.26 -16.23
C ILE A 54 -1.22 -6.99 -15.79
N ASP A 55 -1.41 -8.22 -15.32
CA ASP A 55 -0.36 -9.20 -15.05
C ASP A 55 -0.72 -10.53 -15.70
N VAL A 56 0.17 -11.07 -16.53
CA VAL A 56 -0.04 -12.31 -17.27
C VAL A 56 1.17 -13.23 -17.09
N ILE A 57 0.91 -14.49 -16.74
CA ILE A 57 1.94 -15.53 -16.67
C ILE A 57 1.70 -16.55 -17.78
N VAL A 58 2.72 -16.75 -18.61
CA VAL A 58 2.70 -17.70 -19.73
C VAL A 58 3.71 -18.82 -19.54
N ALA A 59 3.32 -20.05 -19.89
CA ALA A 59 4.13 -21.27 -19.86
C ALA A 59 5.08 -21.36 -21.07
N ALA A 60 5.84 -20.30 -21.33
CA ALA A 60 6.85 -20.24 -22.37
C ALA A 60 7.96 -19.26 -21.97
N SER A 61 9.17 -19.50 -22.48
CA SER A 61 10.26 -18.52 -22.43
C SER A 61 10.07 -17.53 -23.58
N ILE A 62 9.73 -16.29 -23.24
CA ILE A 62 9.48 -15.22 -24.20
C ILE A 62 10.47 -14.11 -23.91
N GLU A 63 11.27 -13.78 -24.93
CA GLU A 63 12.19 -12.64 -24.84
C GLU A 63 11.40 -11.34 -24.80
N GLU A 64 11.91 -10.35 -24.09
CA GLU A 64 11.22 -9.07 -23.92
C GLU A 64 10.95 -8.39 -25.28
N GLU A 65 11.88 -8.49 -26.23
CA GLU A 65 11.77 -7.91 -27.57
C GLU A 65 10.64 -8.52 -28.40
N ALA A 66 10.17 -9.73 -28.06
CA ALA A 66 9.04 -10.36 -28.73
C ALA A 66 7.69 -9.76 -28.28
N ILE A 67 7.66 -8.93 -27.24
CA ILE A 67 6.43 -8.35 -26.68
C ILE A 67 6.33 -6.89 -27.11
N THR A 68 5.39 -6.59 -27.98
CA THR A 68 5.09 -5.22 -28.42
C THR A 68 3.92 -4.66 -27.62
N VAL A 69 4.06 -3.44 -27.11
CA VAL A 69 2.99 -2.67 -26.43
C VAL A 69 2.88 -1.29 -27.09
N GLY A 70 1.74 -0.62 -26.93
CA GLY A 70 1.56 0.75 -27.43
C GLY A 70 2.46 1.77 -26.70
N ASP A 71 2.74 2.90 -27.35
CA ASP A 71 3.65 3.94 -26.84
C ASP A 71 3.21 4.54 -25.49
N SER A 72 1.92 4.45 -25.14
CA SER A 72 1.36 4.89 -23.87
C SER A 72 1.35 3.80 -22.80
N LEU A 73 2.03 2.68 -23.01
CA LEU A 73 2.08 1.56 -22.09
C LEU A 73 3.54 1.26 -21.70
N LEU A 74 3.79 0.92 -20.43
CA LEU A 74 5.05 0.30 -20.02
C LEU A 74 4.86 -1.18 -19.75
N LYS A 75 5.93 -1.95 -19.97
CA LYS A 75 5.98 -3.37 -19.67
C LYS A 75 7.18 -3.69 -18.77
N ILE A 76 7.02 -4.68 -17.90
CA ILE A 76 8.11 -5.44 -17.28
C ILE A 76 7.93 -6.88 -17.72
N VAL A 77 9.02 -7.50 -18.15
CA VAL A 77 9.08 -8.91 -18.51
C VAL A 77 10.07 -9.59 -17.58
N THR A 78 9.62 -10.64 -16.91
CA THR A 78 10.48 -11.42 -16.02
C THR A 78 10.38 -12.88 -16.37
N GLN A 79 11.52 -13.50 -16.64
CA GLN A 79 11.61 -14.94 -16.85
C GLN A 79 11.77 -15.63 -15.49
N SER A 80 11.09 -16.76 -15.30
CA SER A 80 11.36 -17.66 -14.16
C SER A 80 12.22 -18.84 -14.60
N ASP A 81 12.96 -19.41 -13.65
CA ASP A 81 13.82 -20.59 -13.86
C ASP A 81 13.05 -21.85 -14.34
N GLU A 82 11.72 -21.84 -14.25
CA GLU A 82 10.84 -22.96 -14.64
C GLU A 82 10.31 -22.86 -16.08
N GLY A 83 10.85 -21.93 -16.89
CA GLY A 83 10.46 -21.78 -18.30
C GLY A 83 9.12 -21.08 -18.49
N THR A 84 8.73 -20.25 -17.53
CA THR A 84 7.55 -19.37 -17.62
C THR A 84 7.99 -17.91 -17.71
N THR A 85 7.19 -17.09 -18.40
CA THR A 85 7.40 -15.64 -18.50
C THR A 85 6.24 -14.91 -17.83
N ARG A 86 6.55 -13.97 -16.93
CA ARG A 86 5.60 -13.02 -16.37
C ARG A 86 5.70 -11.71 -17.14
N ILE A 87 4.55 -11.17 -17.51
CA ILE A 87 4.40 -9.96 -18.32
C ILE A 87 3.46 -9.03 -17.55
N ALA A 88 4.01 -7.95 -17.00
CA ALA A 88 3.26 -6.90 -16.32
C ALA A 88 3.18 -5.68 -17.23
N ILE A 89 1.97 -5.15 -17.49
CA ILE A 89 1.75 -4.02 -18.41
C ILE A 89 0.82 -3.00 -17.78
N VAL A 90 1.18 -1.73 -17.91
CA VAL A 90 0.46 -0.56 -17.37
C VAL A 90 0.21 0.44 -18.49
N SER A 91 -0.88 1.22 -18.40
CA SER A 91 -0.99 2.51 -19.10
C SER A 91 -0.45 3.74 -18.34
N THR A 92 0.34 4.56 -19.04
CA THR A 92 1.10 5.72 -18.55
C THR A 92 0.33 7.04 -18.54
N SER A 93 -0.91 7.09 -19.03
CA SER A 93 -1.62 8.39 -19.15
C SER A 93 -3.13 8.32 -18.92
N SER A 94 -3.82 7.35 -19.51
CA SER A 94 -5.25 7.09 -19.29
C SER A 94 -5.47 5.64 -18.87
N ASN A 95 -6.68 5.26 -18.43
CA ASN A 95 -6.99 3.84 -18.31
C ASN A 95 -6.99 3.18 -19.69
N ILE A 96 -6.69 1.88 -19.71
CA ILE A 96 -6.86 1.01 -20.87
C ILE A 96 -8.36 0.81 -21.04
N MET A 97 -8.89 1.16 -22.20
CA MET A 97 -10.33 1.13 -22.43
C MET A 97 -10.78 -0.28 -22.84
N GLU A 98 -12.04 -0.61 -22.54
CA GLU A 98 -12.65 -1.84 -23.03
C GLU A 98 -12.49 -1.99 -24.56
N GLY A 99 -12.00 -3.15 -25.01
CA GLY A 99 -11.77 -3.48 -26.41
C GLY A 99 -10.39 -3.12 -26.95
N GLU A 100 -9.57 -2.39 -26.20
CA GLU A 100 -8.22 -2.00 -26.59
C GLU A 100 -7.26 -3.20 -26.61
N GLU A 101 -6.32 -3.20 -27.57
CA GLU A 101 -5.22 -4.17 -27.60
C GLU A 101 -4.08 -3.67 -26.72
N ILE A 102 -3.79 -4.43 -25.66
CA ILE A 102 -2.81 -4.09 -24.63
C ILE A 102 -1.41 -4.47 -25.08
N ALA A 103 -1.26 -5.64 -25.70
CA ALA A 103 0.02 -6.17 -26.12
C ALA A 103 -0.11 -7.17 -27.24
N ARG A 104 0.98 -7.32 -28.00
CA ARG A 104 1.17 -8.38 -28.98
C ARG A 104 2.45 -9.14 -28.67
N ILE A 105 2.38 -10.45 -28.63
CA ILE A 105 3.52 -11.33 -28.42
C ILE A 105 3.81 -12.04 -29.74
N ASP A 106 4.93 -11.69 -30.36
CA ASP A 106 5.39 -12.33 -31.58
C ASP A 106 6.02 -13.69 -31.28
N GLY A 107 5.73 -14.65 -32.14
CA GLY A 107 6.17 -16.03 -31.98
C GLY A 107 5.53 -16.94 -33.01
N ASN A 108 5.85 -18.22 -32.94
CA ASN A 108 5.26 -19.26 -33.79
C ASN A 108 4.31 -20.14 -32.95
N PHE A 109 3.39 -19.51 -32.22
CA PHE A 109 2.44 -20.24 -31.38
C PHE A 109 1.42 -20.94 -32.26
N THR A 110 1.10 -22.19 -31.92
CA THR A 110 0.11 -23.00 -32.65
C THR A 110 -1.16 -23.25 -31.83
N THR A 111 -1.10 -23.01 -30.51
CA THR A 111 -2.24 -23.15 -29.61
C THR A 111 -2.05 -22.31 -28.35
N LEU A 112 -3.15 -21.80 -27.79
CA LEU A 112 -3.17 -21.15 -26.47
C LEU A 112 -3.39 -22.15 -25.33
N LYS A 113 -3.69 -23.40 -25.65
CA LYS A 113 -4.00 -24.42 -24.65
C LYS A 113 -2.79 -24.67 -23.75
N ASN A 114 -2.97 -24.51 -22.44
CA ASN A 114 -1.93 -24.60 -21.41
C ASN A 114 -0.80 -23.55 -21.53
N LEU A 115 -0.91 -22.58 -22.45
CA LEU A 115 0.07 -21.51 -22.59
C LEU A 115 -0.15 -20.41 -21.57
N VAL A 116 -1.40 -20.02 -21.30
CA VAL A 116 -1.72 -19.03 -20.27
C VAL A 116 -1.93 -19.76 -18.94
N ILE A 117 -1.03 -19.54 -17.98
CA ILE A 117 -1.09 -20.15 -16.65
C ILE A 117 -2.06 -19.36 -15.78
N SER A 118 -1.93 -18.04 -15.77
CA SER A 118 -2.82 -17.13 -15.05
C SER A 118 -2.82 -15.74 -15.69
N SER A 119 -3.90 -15.00 -15.44
CA SER A 119 -4.03 -13.60 -15.81
C SER A 119 -4.85 -12.88 -14.75
N SER A 120 -4.41 -11.71 -14.32
CA SER A 120 -5.19 -10.82 -13.44
C SER A 120 -5.11 -9.38 -13.93
N ALA A 121 -6.21 -8.64 -13.84
CA ALA A 121 -6.23 -7.22 -14.11
C ALA A 121 -6.67 -6.43 -12.86
N LYS A 122 -6.24 -5.17 -12.77
CA LYS A 122 -6.64 -4.29 -11.66
C LYS A 122 -7.15 -2.95 -12.15
N TYR A 123 -8.18 -2.49 -11.46
CA TYR A 123 -8.67 -1.11 -11.42
C TYR A 123 -8.45 -0.59 -9.99
N LEU A 124 -7.81 0.58 -9.84
CA LEU A 124 -7.47 1.13 -8.51
C LEU A 124 -8.30 2.40 -8.20
N GLU A 125 -9.03 2.36 -7.07
CA GLU A 125 -9.53 3.55 -6.37
C GLU A 125 -8.66 3.79 -5.12
N ILE A 126 -8.22 5.04 -4.88
CA ILE A 126 -7.20 5.39 -3.87
C ILE A 126 -7.84 5.64 -2.48
N PRO A 127 -7.40 4.96 -1.38
CA PRO A 127 -7.86 5.23 0.00
C PRO A 127 -6.74 5.61 1.02
N SER A 128 -7.14 6.30 2.11
CA SER A 128 -6.30 6.98 3.14
C SER A 128 -5.68 6.11 4.29
N PRO A 129 -4.67 6.61 5.07
CA PRO A 129 -3.76 5.82 5.93
C PRO A 129 -4.22 5.45 7.38
N LYS A 130 -3.46 4.56 8.06
CA LYS A 130 -3.69 4.01 9.43
C LYS A 130 -2.45 4.11 10.37
N PRO A 131 -2.61 4.15 11.72
CA PRO A 131 -1.50 4.30 12.68
C PRO A 131 -0.76 3.00 13.05
N GLN A 132 0.53 3.09 13.41
CA GLN A 132 1.36 2.02 14.00
C GLN A 132 2.10 2.44 15.29
N ALA A 133 1.84 1.71 16.38
CA ALA A 133 2.83 1.21 17.36
C ALA A 133 2.19 0.06 18.17
N LYS A 134 2.98 -0.96 18.58
CA LYS A 134 2.51 -2.15 19.33
C LYS A 134 3.21 -2.30 20.71
N PRO A 135 2.56 -2.93 21.73
CA PRO A 135 3.03 -3.13 23.13
C PRO A 135 4.34 -3.93 23.27
N PRO A 136 5.02 -3.94 24.45
CA PRO A 136 4.60 -3.45 25.77
C PRO A 136 5.01 -2.01 26.11
N PHE A 137 4.14 -1.28 26.82
CA PHE A 137 4.38 0.08 27.30
C PHE A 137 5.08 0.09 28.68
N PRO A 138 5.90 1.10 29.00
CA PRO A 138 6.51 1.24 30.32
C PRO A 138 5.49 1.76 31.36
N ASP A 139 5.66 1.37 32.63
CA ASP A 139 4.86 1.89 33.75
C ASP A 139 4.89 3.43 33.79
N GLY A 140 3.72 4.03 34.01
CA GLY A 140 3.53 5.48 34.04
C GLY A 140 2.66 5.99 32.89
N ILE A 141 2.99 7.18 32.37
CA ILE A 141 2.30 7.78 31.23
C ILE A 141 3.31 7.96 30.09
N SER A 142 2.95 7.53 28.89
CA SER A 142 3.82 7.57 27.71
C SER A 142 3.12 8.22 26.52
N ILE A 143 3.90 8.89 25.68
CA ILE A 143 3.48 9.16 24.30
C ILE A 143 3.67 7.88 23.50
N VAL A 144 2.67 7.55 22.68
CA VAL A 144 2.76 6.43 21.75
C VAL A 144 3.44 6.93 20.48
N ASP A 145 4.55 6.30 20.13
CA ASP A 145 5.25 6.56 18.87
C ASP A 145 4.31 6.41 17.67
N GLY A 146 4.57 7.18 16.63
CA GLY A 146 3.70 7.21 15.46
C GLY A 146 4.46 7.54 14.18
N SER A 147 3.85 7.20 13.07
CA SER A 147 4.25 7.68 11.74
C SER A 147 3.05 8.31 11.06
N ILE A 148 3.32 9.37 10.30
CA ILE A 148 2.31 10.12 9.57
C ILE A 148 2.92 10.74 8.33
N ASP A 149 2.14 10.81 7.25
CA ASP A 149 2.56 11.48 6.03
C ASP A 149 2.63 13.00 6.25
N LYS A 150 3.53 13.65 5.52
CA LYS A 150 3.62 15.12 5.53
C LYS A 150 2.32 15.75 5.05
N ALA A 151 2.05 16.98 5.49
CA ALA A 151 0.85 17.74 5.13
C ALA A 151 -0.49 17.01 5.35
N SER A 152 -0.51 16.05 6.27
CA SER A 152 -1.72 15.29 6.60
C SER A 152 -2.19 15.57 8.01
N GLU A 153 -3.49 15.42 8.21
CA GLU A 153 -4.09 15.44 9.53
C GLU A 153 -3.86 14.11 10.23
N GLY A 154 -3.49 14.15 11.50
CA GLY A 154 -3.46 12.95 12.29
C GLY A 154 -3.45 13.20 13.78
N TYR A 155 -2.99 12.21 14.51
CA TYR A 155 -2.97 12.23 15.95
C TYR A 155 -1.90 11.31 16.50
N PHE A 156 -1.46 11.60 17.71
CA PHE A 156 -0.75 10.64 18.53
C PHE A 156 -1.55 10.36 19.80
N LEU A 157 -1.28 9.20 20.39
CA LEU A 157 -1.97 8.73 21.58
C LEU A 157 -1.08 8.97 22.80
N VAL A 158 -1.74 9.24 23.92
CA VAL A 158 -1.12 9.20 25.25
C VAL A 158 -1.63 7.94 25.92
N HIS A 159 -0.72 7.09 26.38
CA HIS A 159 -1.00 5.81 27.03
C HIS A 159 -0.67 5.89 28.52
N ALA A 160 -1.46 5.22 29.36
CA ALA A 160 -1.14 5.01 30.76
C ALA A 160 -1.06 3.52 31.10
N GLU A 161 0.00 3.13 31.79
CA GLU A 161 0.30 1.75 32.21
C GLU A 161 0.52 1.70 33.74
N ASN A 162 -0.20 0.82 34.43
CA ASN A 162 -0.07 0.54 35.87
C ASN A 162 -0.14 1.77 36.81
N VAL A 163 -0.97 2.75 36.46
CA VAL A 163 -1.17 3.98 37.23
C VAL A 163 -2.41 3.89 38.12
N ASN A 164 -2.27 4.12 39.43
CA ASN A 164 -3.33 3.80 40.40
C ASN A 164 -3.64 4.94 41.38
N GLY A 165 -4.91 5.05 41.79
CA GLY A 165 -5.36 5.91 42.89
C GLY A 165 -5.43 7.41 42.61
N PHE A 166 -5.36 7.83 41.33
CA PHE A 166 -5.34 9.24 40.96
C PHE A 166 -6.76 9.81 40.86
N ALA A 167 -6.95 11.06 41.27
CA ALA A 167 -8.17 11.84 41.09
C ALA A 167 -7.94 13.10 40.26
N GLY A 168 -6.68 13.47 40.01
CA GLY A 168 -6.30 14.56 39.10
C GLY A 168 -5.01 14.25 38.36
N VAL A 169 -4.94 14.70 37.11
CA VAL A 169 -3.77 14.56 36.23
C VAL A 169 -3.53 15.89 35.54
N GLU A 170 -2.32 16.43 35.63
CA GLU A 170 -1.87 17.54 34.78
C GLU A 170 -0.67 17.07 33.98
N ILE A 171 -0.76 17.10 32.64
CA ILE A 171 0.37 16.83 31.75
C ILE A 171 0.68 18.05 30.90
N THR A 172 1.96 18.21 30.59
CA THR A 172 2.47 19.16 29.62
C THR A 172 3.15 18.38 28.50
N ILE A 173 2.70 18.61 27.28
CA ILE A 173 3.27 18.04 26.07
C ILE A 173 3.97 19.16 25.31
N THR A 174 5.21 18.93 24.92
CA THR A 174 6.03 19.84 24.10
C THR A 174 6.28 19.22 22.74
N TYR A 175 6.28 20.04 21.69
CA TYR A 175 6.45 19.60 20.31
C TYR A 175 7.19 20.64 19.49
N ASP A 176 7.81 20.21 18.38
CA ASP A 176 8.44 21.12 17.43
C ASP A 176 7.43 21.60 16.37
N PRO A 177 7.10 22.91 16.31
CA PRO A 177 6.16 23.46 15.34
C PRO A 177 6.64 23.35 13.88
N GLN A 178 7.93 23.06 13.65
CA GLN A 178 8.43 22.79 12.29
C GLN A 178 7.87 21.49 11.73
N TYR A 179 7.56 20.53 12.60
CA TYR A 179 7.09 19.19 12.22
C TYR A 179 5.59 19.02 12.41
N ILE A 180 5.03 19.51 13.52
CA ILE A 180 3.61 19.35 13.82
C ILE A 180 2.99 20.62 14.42
N ILE A 181 1.73 20.89 14.08
CA ILE A 181 0.93 21.97 14.66
C ILE A 181 -0.34 21.36 15.24
N ILE A 182 -0.64 21.60 16.52
CA ILE A 182 -1.86 21.08 17.15
C ILE A 182 -3.10 21.62 16.45
N ASP A 183 -3.99 20.71 16.04
CA ASP A 183 -5.25 21.04 15.37
C ASP A 183 -6.32 21.37 16.41
N LYS A 184 -6.42 22.65 16.75
CA LYS A 184 -7.35 23.15 17.77
C LYS A 184 -8.82 23.05 17.36
N SER A 185 -9.11 22.72 16.11
CA SER A 185 -10.49 22.56 15.63
C SER A 185 -11.13 21.23 16.03
N LYS A 186 -10.31 20.26 16.48
CA LYS A 186 -10.74 18.91 16.86
C LYS A 186 -10.75 18.72 18.37
N GLY A 187 -11.74 17.99 18.88
CA GLY A 187 -11.90 17.75 20.32
C GLY A 187 -12.00 19.05 21.13
N GLU A 188 -11.56 19.00 22.38
CA GLU A 188 -11.36 20.19 23.20
C GLU A 188 -9.99 20.79 22.88
N GLN A 189 -9.96 21.81 22.00
CA GLN A 189 -8.73 22.53 21.65
C GLN A 189 -7.56 21.62 21.18
N GLY A 190 -7.86 20.58 20.40
CA GLY A 190 -6.88 19.61 19.89
C GLY A 190 -6.74 18.34 20.72
N VAL A 191 -7.52 18.17 21.78
CA VAL A 191 -7.43 17.01 22.68
C VAL A 191 -8.76 16.28 22.75
N THR A 192 -8.74 14.97 22.57
CA THR A 192 -9.89 14.09 22.84
C THR A 192 -9.56 13.18 24.01
N PRO A 193 -10.26 13.30 25.16
CA PRO A 193 -10.09 12.36 26.26
C PRO A 193 -10.67 11.00 25.87
N LEU A 194 -9.97 9.92 26.24
CA LEU A 194 -10.32 8.55 25.88
C LEU A 194 -10.60 7.70 27.13
N ASN A 195 -11.33 6.60 26.96
CA ASN A 195 -11.52 5.58 28.00
C ASN A 195 -11.90 6.16 29.38
N SER A 196 -11.16 5.84 30.45
CA SER A 196 -11.50 6.31 31.79
C SER A 196 -11.41 7.83 31.94
N PHE A 197 -10.64 8.50 31.07
CA PHE A 197 -10.49 9.96 31.00
C PHE A 197 -11.67 10.67 30.34
N GLY A 198 -12.49 9.96 29.54
CA GLY A 198 -13.65 10.54 28.85
C GLY A 198 -14.76 11.10 29.76
N THR A 199 -14.71 10.81 31.07
CA THR A 199 -15.66 11.32 32.08
C THR A 199 -15.09 12.39 33.00
N GLY A 200 -13.80 12.73 32.84
CA GLY A 200 -13.13 13.75 33.65
C GLY A 200 -13.49 15.17 33.20
N LEU A 201 -13.40 16.11 34.13
CA LEU A 201 -13.41 17.54 33.80
C LEU A 201 -12.06 17.87 33.16
N LEU A 202 -12.09 18.23 31.88
CA LEU A 202 -10.91 18.52 31.06
C LEU A 202 -10.73 20.03 30.89
N ILE A 203 -9.49 20.50 31.07
CA ILE A 203 -9.05 21.86 30.74
C ILE A 203 -7.82 21.75 29.85
N VAL A 204 -7.82 22.48 28.73
CA VAL A 204 -6.71 22.52 27.77
C VAL A 204 -6.20 23.95 27.65
N GLN A 205 -4.89 24.13 27.82
CA GLN A 205 -4.22 25.41 27.72
C GLN A 205 -3.06 25.32 26.72
N HIS A 206 -2.97 26.30 25.85
CA HIS A 206 -1.92 26.38 24.84
C HIS A 206 -0.91 27.47 25.22
N THR A 207 0.36 27.11 25.15
CA THR A 207 1.49 28.05 25.15
C THR A 207 2.32 27.81 23.90
N GLU A 208 3.32 28.65 23.65
CA GLU A 208 4.19 28.47 22.49
C GLU A 208 4.84 27.09 22.53
N ASN A 209 4.62 26.30 21.47
CA ASN A 209 5.21 24.96 21.27
C ASN A 209 4.85 23.93 22.36
N SER A 210 3.81 24.18 23.14
CA SER A 210 3.36 23.24 24.16
C SER A 210 1.87 23.32 24.45
N ILE A 211 1.33 22.20 24.93
CA ILE A 211 -0.05 22.06 25.36
C ILE A 211 -0.06 21.50 26.78
N LYS A 212 -0.82 22.15 27.67
CA LYS A 212 -1.08 21.68 29.03
C LYS A 212 -2.50 21.16 29.11
N ILE A 213 -2.64 19.95 29.65
CA ILE A 213 -3.91 19.23 29.75
C ILE A 213 -4.10 18.88 31.22
N THR A 214 -5.16 19.39 31.82
CA THR A 214 -5.53 19.13 33.21
C THR A 214 -6.87 18.40 33.23
N THR A 215 -6.89 17.20 33.82
CA THR A 215 -8.10 16.39 33.98
C THR A 215 -8.34 16.09 35.46
N ALA A 216 -9.55 16.35 35.94
CA ALA A 216 -9.98 16.00 37.29
C ALA A 216 -11.18 15.06 37.29
N PHE A 217 -11.25 14.16 38.27
CA PHE A 217 -12.28 13.14 38.38
C PHE A 217 -13.08 13.27 39.67
N ASN A 218 -14.38 12.94 39.60
CA ASN A 218 -15.26 12.93 40.78
C ASN A 218 -14.95 11.79 41.76
N SER A 219 -14.13 10.83 41.36
CA SER A 219 -13.66 9.70 42.19
C SER A 219 -12.29 9.25 41.70
N ALA A 220 -11.50 8.64 42.60
CA ALA A 220 -10.21 8.06 42.24
C ALA A 220 -10.35 7.02 41.11
N LYS A 221 -9.33 6.94 40.27
CA LYS A 221 -9.20 6.08 39.10
C LYS A 221 -7.95 5.22 39.21
N SER A 222 -8.00 4.09 38.54
CA SER A 222 -6.88 3.16 38.37
C SER A 222 -6.89 2.66 36.94
N VAL A 223 -5.72 2.65 36.32
CA VAL A 223 -5.49 2.24 34.94
C VAL A 223 -4.44 1.14 34.96
N ASN A 224 -4.81 -0.03 34.46
CA ASN A 224 -3.84 -1.10 34.20
C ASN A 224 -3.14 -0.84 32.86
N SER A 225 -3.89 -0.65 31.78
CA SER A 225 -3.34 -0.29 30.46
C SER A 225 -4.44 0.30 29.59
N GLU A 226 -4.35 1.57 29.19
CA GLU A 226 -5.27 2.17 28.22
C GLU A 226 -4.70 3.45 27.58
N TYR A 227 -5.25 3.84 26.42
CA TYR A 227 -5.05 5.19 25.89
C TYR A 227 -5.94 6.19 26.62
N ILE A 228 -5.36 7.29 27.08
CA ILE A 228 -6.04 8.28 27.93
C ILE A 228 -6.35 9.59 27.20
N TYR A 229 -5.55 9.92 26.18
CA TYR A 229 -5.80 11.06 25.30
C TYR A 229 -5.44 10.71 23.86
N GLN A 230 -6.15 11.35 22.93
CA GLN A 230 -5.77 11.50 21.54
C GLN A 230 -5.48 12.98 21.28
N ILE A 231 -4.27 13.28 20.82
CA ILE A 231 -3.83 14.64 20.52
C ILE A 231 -3.80 14.83 19.01
N HIS A 232 -4.66 15.71 18.50
CA HIS A 232 -4.82 15.96 17.08
C HIS A 232 -3.83 17.02 16.59
N PHE A 233 -3.21 16.78 15.46
CA PHE A 233 -2.26 17.71 14.85
C PHE A 233 -2.32 17.66 13.32
N MET A 234 -1.78 18.71 12.71
CA MET A 234 -1.44 18.77 11.30
C MET A 234 0.06 18.55 11.16
N ALA A 235 0.46 17.55 10.38
CA ALA A 235 1.85 17.35 10.00
C ALA A 235 2.29 18.45 9.03
N SER A 236 3.49 18.96 9.22
CA SER A 236 4.11 19.94 8.32
C SER A 236 4.55 19.30 7.01
N LEU A 237 5.09 20.10 6.09
CA LEU A 237 5.72 19.65 4.85
C LEU A 237 7.15 19.11 5.06
N VAL A 238 7.72 19.29 6.26
CA VAL A 238 9.07 18.88 6.60
C VAL A 238 9.09 17.42 7.04
N GLU A 239 9.79 16.57 6.29
CA GLU A 239 10.04 15.17 6.65
C GLU A 239 11.15 15.05 7.72
N GLY A 240 11.05 14.03 8.55
CA GLY A 240 12.01 13.75 9.62
C GLY A 240 11.36 13.15 10.86
N LYS A 241 12.11 13.07 11.94
CA LYS A 241 11.64 12.59 13.23
C LYS A 241 11.54 13.76 14.20
N THR A 242 10.42 13.90 14.88
CA THR A 242 10.25 14.88 15.96
C THR A 242 10.00 14.16 17.28
N LEU A 243 10.68 14.63 18.33
CA LEU A 243 10.41 14.21 19.70
C LEU A 243 9.16 14.92 20.21
N ILE A 244 8.32 14.19 20.93
CA ILE A 244 7.18 14.70 21.69
C ILE A 244 7.53 14.53 23.16
N GLY A 245 7.90 15.65 23.80
CA GLY A 245 8.25 15.64 25.21
C GLY A 245 7.01 15.58 26.09
N LEU A 246 7.04 14.77 27.14
CA LEU A 246 5.94 14.58 28.09
C LEU A 246 6.43 14.76 29.54
N SER A 247 5.72 15.58 30.29
CA SER A 247 5.94 15.76 31.72
C SER A 247 4.61 16.02 32.43
N GLY A 248 4.57 15.91 33.76
CA GLY A 248 3.34 16.21 34.48
C GLY A 248 3.35 15.83 35.95
N GLU A 249 2.16 15.81 36.52
CA GLU A 249 1.89 15.34 37.87
C GLU A 249 0.55 14.62 37.96
N LEU A 250 0.50 13.61 38.84
CA LEU A 250 -0.72 12.94 39.24
C LEU A 250 -0.98 13.21 40.70
N ARG A 251 -2.24 13.43 41.05
CA ARG A 251 -2.67 13.68 42.42
C ARG A 251 -3.78 12.72 42.83
N ASP A 252 -3.73 12.29 44.08
CA ASP A 252 -4.81 11.52 44.70
C ASP A 252 -6.04 12.40 45.04
N ALA A 253 -7.08 11.79 45.59
CA ALA A 253 -8.31 12.50 46.00
C ALA A 253 -8.09 13.53 47.13
N ASN A 254 -6.96 13.46 47.84
CA ASN A 254 -6.57 14.40 48.90
C ASN A 254 -5.56 15.44 48.40
N THR A 255 -5.35 15.54 47.08
CA THR A 255 -4.38 16.43 46.41
C THR A 255 -2.91 16.10 46.63
N GLY A 256 -2.61 14.93 47.23
CA GLY A 256 -1.27 14.41 47.42
C GLY A 256 -0.66 13.91 46.13
N MET A 257 0.64 14.15 45.93
CA MET A 257 1.36 13.72 44.72
C MET A 257 1.49 12.20 44.66
N ILE A 258 1.21 11.63 43.49
CA ILE A 258 1.49 10.24 43.15
C ILE A 258 2.75 10.21 42.31
N GLN A 259 3.76 9.45 42.74
CA GLN A 259 4.97 9.29 41.96
C GLN A 259 4.64 8.58 40.65
N THR A 260 4.91 9.21 39.52
CA THR A 260 4.62 8.69 38.18
C THR A 260 5.75 9.08 37.25
N THR A 261 6.19 8.13 36.44
CA THR A 261 7.20 8.38 35.41
C THR A 261 6.48 8.80 34.12
N PHE A 262 7.05 9.77 33.42
CA PHE A 262 6.57 10.23 32.13
C PHE A 262 7.59 9.87 31.07
N HIS A 263 7.12 9.34 29.94
CA HIS A 263 7.96 8.89 28.84
C HIS A 263 7.61 9.66 27.58
N ASP A 264 8.62 10.29 27.00
CA ASP A 264 8.54 10.95 25.71
C ASP A 264 8.23 9.92 24.60
N GLY A 265 7.83 10.41 23.43
CA GLY A 265 7.65 9.58 22.25
C GLY A 265 8.18 10.27 21.00
N GLU A 266 8.25 9.53 19.90
CA GLU A 266 8.74 10.00 18.62
C GLU A 266 7.64 9.91 17.56
N ILE A 267 7.42 11.02 16.84
CA ILE A 267 6.57 11.04 15.65
C ILE A 267 7.48 11.16 14.44
N THR A 268 7.42 10.18 13.56
CA THR A 268 8.07 10.24 12.26
C THR A 268 7.12 10.91 11.28
N ILE A 269 7.52 12.09 10.76
CA ILE A 269 6.86 12.79 9.66
C ILE A 269 7.52 12.31 8.37
N GLY A 270 6.74 11.63 7.53
CA GLY A 270 7.29 10.76 6.49
C GLY A 270 7.66 9.38 7.04
N GLY A 271 7.82 8.40 6.15
CA GLY A 271 8.16 7.02 6.49
C GLY A 271 9.36 6.49 5.71
N PRO A 272 9.92 5.31 6.08
CA PRO A 272 10.81 4.58 5.19
C PRO A 272 10.05 4.26 3.91
N LYS A 273 10.46 4.90 2.81
CA LYS A 273 9.87 4.66 1.49
C LYS A 273 10.40 3.33 0.96
N LEU A 274 9.50 2.38 0.72
CA LEU A 274 9.84 1.20 -0.06
C LEU A 274 10.14 1.71 -1.48
N ILE A 275 11.41 1.64 -1.89
CA ILE A 275 11.82 2.14 -3.21
C ILE A 275 11.09 1.31 -4.26
N GLY A 276 10.28 1.98 -5.09
CA GLY A 276 9.42 1.32 -6.05
C GLY A 276 8.00 1.05 -5.57
N ASP A 277 7.62 1.43 -4.35
CA ASP A 277 6.23 1.48 -3.86
C ASP A 277 5.71 2.90 -4.06
N PHE A 278 5.05 3.11 -5.20
CA PHE A 278 4.56 4.42 -5.60
C PHE A 278 3.14 4.67 -5.07
N ASP A 279 2.39 3.63 -4.70
CA ASP A 279 1.04 3.74 -4.17
C ASP A 279 0.97 3.69 -2.64
N ASN A 280 2.13 3.57 -1.97
CA ASN A 280 2.31 3.46 -0.52
C ASN A 280 1.58 2.24 0.09
N SER A 281 1.40 1.16 -0.69
CA SER A 281 0.76 -0.08 -0.22
C SER A 281 1.64 -0.93 0.68
N ASN A 282 2.90 -0.52 0.92
CA ASN A 282 3.96 -1.27 1.60
C ASN A 282 4.36 -2.56 0.86
N LYS A 283 4.16 -2.59 -0.46
CA LYS A 283 4.57 -3.65 -1.38
C LYS A 283 5.07 -2.99 -2.66
N VAL A 284 5.89 -3.71 -3.44
CA VAL A 284 6.19 -3.34 -4.83
C VAL A 284 5.46 -4.32 -5.71
N ASP A 285 4.34 -3.91 -6.29
CA ASP A 285 3.53 -4.72 -7.20
C ASP A 285 3.03 -3.94 -8.43
N LEU A 286 2.11 -4.53 -9.20
CA LEU A 286 1.64 -3.98 -10.47
C LEU A 286 1.08 -2.53 -10.33
N PRO A 287 0.24 -2.21 -9.33
CA PRO A 287 -0.09 -0.84 -8.92
C PRO A 287 1.07 0.16 -8.89
N ASP A 288 2.21 -0.23 -8.34
CA ASP A 288 3.36 0.67 -8.24
C ASP A 288 4.06 0.87 -9.57
N PHE A 289 4.20 -0.23 -10.31
CA PHE A 289 4.66 -0.16 -11.69
C PHE A 289 3.74 0.74 -12.52
N ILE A 290 2.44 0.75 -12.19
CA ILE A 290 1.48 1.60 -12.87
C ILE A 290 1.82 3.09 -12.68
N LEU A 291 2.06 3.49 -11.45
CA LEU A 291 2.33 4.88 -11.07
C LEU A 291 3.72 5.35 -11.52
N PHE A 292 4.71 4.46 -11.47
CA PHE A 292 6.03 4.69 -12.05
C PHE A 292 5.91 5.06 -13.53
N ALA A 293 5.18 4.25 -14.29
CA ALA A 293 5.04 4.43 -15.72
C ALA A 293 4.42 5.77 -16.10
N ARG A 294 3.43 6.21 -15.32
CA ARG A 294 2.76 7.50 -15.50
C ARG A 294 3.67 8.70 -15.23
N SER A 295 4.78 8.49 -14.53
CA SER A 295 5.72 9.53 -14.12
C SER A 295 7.09 9.42 -14.82
N TYR A 296 7.31 8.37 -15.62
CA TYR A 296 8.58 8.07 -16.27
C TYR A 296 8.97 9.15 -17.30
N GLY A 297 10.20 9.68 -17.20
CA GLY A 297 10.70 10.72 -18.09
C GLY A 297 10.17 12.14 -17.82
N SER A 298 9.39 12.34 -16.75
CA SER A 298 8.98 13.67 -16.31
C SER A 298 10.12 14.39 -15.56
N VAL A 299 10.30 15.69 -15.80
CA VAL A 299 11.32 16.54 -15.12
C VAL A 299 10.95 16.79 -13.65
N LEU A 300 9.71 16.49 -13.29
CA LEU A 300 9.15 16.62 -11.96
C LEU A 300 8.65 15.23 -11.58
N GLY A 301 9.51 14.45 -10.92
CA GLY A 301 9.07 13.29 -10.17
C GLY A 301 7.77 13.62 -9.45
N GLY A 302 6.72 12.82 -9.70
CA GLY A 302 5.32 13.09 -9.35
C GLY A 302 5.18 13.99 -8.12
N GLU A 303 4.56 15.15 -8.34
CA GLU A 303 4.20 16.15 -7.32
C GLU A 303 5.18 16.32 -6.13
N GLY A 304 6.49 16.39 -6.41
CA GLY A 304 7.47 16.92 -5.46
C GLY A 304 7.78 16.04 -4.25
N GLU A 305 7.40 14.77 -4.25
CA GLU A 305 7.72 13.84 -3.15
C GLU A 305 9.10 13.18 -3.24
N TYR A 306 9.77 13.30 -4.38
CA TYR A 306 11.07 12.70 -4.64
C TYR A 306 11.93 13.73 -5.37
N ILE A 307 12.77 14.42 -4.61
CA ILE A 307 13.68 15.48 -5.10
C ILE A 307 14.93 14.86 -5.75
N GLU A 308 15.21 13.59 -5.48
CA GLU A 308 16.33 12.88 -6.09
C GLU A 308 15.88 12.24 -7.42
N THR A 309 16.71 12.42 -8.44
CA THR A 309 16.62 11.70 -9.72
C THR A 309 16.37 10.22 -9.45
N TYR A 310 15.20 9.72 -9.84
CA TYR A 310 14.87 8.30 -9.76
C TYR A 310 15.86 7.50 -10.59
N ASP A 311 16.89 6.98 -9.92
CA ASP A 311 17.90 6.15 -10.52
C ASP A 311 17.54 4.69 -10.27
N ILE A 312 16.63 4.16 -11.09
CA ILE A 312 16.62 2.73 -11.40
C ILE A 312 17.23 2.58 -12.80
N ALA A 313 18.44 3.10 -13.01
CA ALA A 313 19.54 2.36 -13.62
C ALA A 313 20.76 3.26 -13.90
N PRO A 314 21.96 2.84 -13.45
CA PRO A 314 22.23 1.61 -12.69
C PRO A 314 21.98 1.82 -11.20
N ALA A 315 21.15 0.96 -10.59
CA ALA A 315 21.15 0.80 -9.14
C ALA A 315 22.48 0.13 -8.75
N GLU A 316 23.38 0.87 -8.12
CA GLU A 316 24.63 0.33 -7.59
C GLU A 316 24.41 -0.20 -6.18
N ASP A 317 24.65 -1.49 -5.94
CA ASP A 317 24.72 -2.05 -4.59
C ASP A 317 25.87 -1.38 -3.82
N LYS A 318 25.52 -0.57 -2.82
CA LYS A 318 26.50 0.06 -1.91
C LYS A 318 26.59 -0.65 -0.56
N TYR A 319 25.86 -1.76 -0.36
CA TYR A 319 25.94 -2.52 0.88
C TYR A 319 27.25 -3.32 0.95
N GLN A 320 28.05 -3.05 1.97
CA GLN A 320 29.27 -3.80 2.26
C GLN A 320 29.14 -4.66 3.52
N GLY A 321 30.08 -5.58 3.71
CA GLY A 321 30.15 -6.43 4.90
C GLY A 321 29.11 -7.55 4.85
N VAL A 322 28.46 -7.83 5.97
CA VAL A 322 27.44 -8.89 6.08
C VAL A 322 26.19 -8.64 5.23
N TRP A 323 26.05 -7.45 4.66
CA TRP A 323 24.93 -7.06 3.81
C TRP A 323 25.25 -7.06 2.31
N ALA A 324 26.51 -7.36 1.92
CA ALA A 324 26.89 -7.44 0.51
C ALA A 324 26.23 -8.65 -0.17
N GLY A 325 25.61 -8.45 -1.34
CA GLY A 325 25.05 -9.51 -2.18
C GLY A 325 23.73 -10.12 -1.70
N ILE A 326 22.95 -9.42 -0.88
CA ILE A 326 21.62 -9.90 -0.42
C ILE A 326 20.53 -9.65 -1.47
N TYR A 327 20.79 -8.76 -2.42
CA TYR A 327 19.87 -8.39 -3.50
C TYR A 327 20.53 -8.48 -4.89
N ASP A 328 21.69 -9.15 -4.99
CA ASP A 328 22.33 -9.53 -6.26
C ASP A 328 21.63 -10.74 -6.90
#